data_AF-A0A844SC65-F1
#
_entry.id   AF-A0A844SC65-F1
#
_cell.length_a   1.000
_cell.length_b   1.000
_cell.length_c   1.000
_cell.angle_alpha   90.00
_cell.angle_beta   90.00
_cell.angle_gamma   90.00
#
_symmetry.space_group_name_H-M   'P 1'
#
loop_
_entity.id
_entity.type
_entity.pdbx_description
1 polymer ?
#
loop_
_entity_poly.entity_id
_entity_poly.type
_entity_poly.pdbx_seq_one_letter_code
_entity_poly.pdbx_strand_id
1 'polypeptide(L)'
;MTASRDWRQELIEAYPDLFWPPASGPAGSQGYPECDEGWQDLLDTACRRIRTAMSKRDRFHFVQIKEKYGTLRAYWAGRLSKAAKIAIEQAIDLAEARSACTCELCGDEGRLYRAGGILMTRCAAHAQGRPIKVRPGFENIRSVQRIVKSRFQPLVCHRYDRETDSFIEIDPDSLEPKDQ
;
A
#
# COMPACT_ATOMS: atom_id res chain seq x y z
N MET A 1 -2.43 -16.46 -30.40
CA MET A 1 -1.62 -15.95 -29.27
C MET A 1 -2.16 -14.57 -28.91
N THR A 2 -3.15 -14.51 -28.04
CA THR A 2 -3.62 -13.24 -27.47
C THR A 2 -2.45 -12.65 -26.69
N ALA A 3 -2.01 -11.44 -27.04
CA ALA A 3 -1.05 -10.71 -26.23
C ALA A 3 -1.62 -10.64 -24.81
N SER A 4 -0.91 -11.22 -23.83
CA SER A 4 -1.25 -11.03 -22.43
C SER A 4 -1.21 -9.54 -22.17
N ARG A 5 -2.36 -8.95 -21.86
CA ARG A 5 -2.44 -7.51 -21.59
C ARG A 5 -1.67 -7.24 -20.30
N ASP A 6 -0.91 -6.15 -20.29
CA ASP A 6 -0.17 -5.71 -19.11
C ASP A 6 -1.16 -5.08 -18.13
N TRP A 7 -1.37 -5.74 -16.98
CA TRP A 7 -2.30 -5.29 -15.96
C TRP A 7 -2.04 -3.84 -15.50
N ARG A 8 -0.79 -3.37 -15.59
CA ARG A 8 -0.42 -2.00 -15.22
C ARG A 8 -1.05 -0.99 -16.18
N GLN A 9 -1.06 -1.31 -17.47
CA GLN A 9 -1.69 -0.47 -18.49
C GLN A 9 -3.21 -0.50 -18.33
N GLU A 10 -3.80 -1.66 -18.06
CA GLU A 10 -5.23 -1.78 -17.78
C GLU A 10 -5.64 -0.96 -16.54
N LEU A 11 -4.83 -0.96 -15.48
CA LEU A 11 -5.05 -0.12 -14.31
C LEU A 11 -5.02 1.38 -14.68
N ILE A 12 -4.01 1.81 -15.44
CA ILE A 12 -3.88 3.21 -15.86
C ILE A 12 -5.04 3.64 -16.76
N GLU A 13 -5.50 2.76 -17.65
CA GLU A 13 -6.66 2.98 -18.52
C GLU A 13 -7.97 3.05 -17.73
N ALA A 14 -8.08 2.34 -16.61
CA ALA A 14 -9.25 2.37 -15.73
C ALA A 14 -9.30 3.63 -14.84
N TYR A 15 -8.16 4.28 -14.60
CA TYR A 15 -8.01 5.45 -13.73
C TYR A 15 -7.16 6.58 -14.35
N PRO A 16 -7.44 7.04 -15.60
CA PRO A 16 -6.58 8.00 -16.29
C PRO A 16 -6.49 9.35 -15.58
N ASP A 17 -7.50 9.69 -14.77
CA ASP A 17 -7.56 10.88 -13.92
C ASP A 17 -6.59 10.84 -12.72
N LEU A 18 -6.10 9.65 -12.34
CA LEU A 18 -5.12 9.47 -11.26
C LEU A 18 -3.69 9.26 -11.78
N PHE A 19 -3.53 8.77 -13.01
CA PHE A 19 -2.21 8.45 -13.58
C PHE A 19 -1.70 9.47 -14.60
N TRP A 20 -2.60 10.24 -15.21
CA TRP A 20 -2.30 11.27 -16.22
C TRP A 20 -1.36 10.74 -17.32
N PRO A 21 -1.78 9.70 -18.06
CA PRO A 21 -0.94 9.10 -19.08
C PRO A 21 -0.59 10.12 -20.17
N PRO A 22 0.66 10.13 -20.68
CA PRO A 22 1.04 10.98 -21.81
C PRO A 22 0.36 10.51 -23.10
N ALA A 23 0.38 11.35 -24.13
CA ALA A 23 -0.18 11.02 -25.45
C ALA A 23 0.50 9.79 -26.10
N SER A 24 1.72 9.45 -25.70
CA SER A 24 2.43 8.24 -26.14
C SER A 24 1.89 6.95 -25.53
N GLY A 25 0.97 7.03 -24.56
CA GLY A 25 0.25 5.91 -23.97
C GLY A 25 0.55 5.65 -22.49
N PRO A 26 -0.13 4.64 -21.88
CA PRO A 26 -0.06 4.36 -20.44
C PRO A 26 1.35 4.09 -19.90
N ALA A 27 2.21 3.45 -20.70
CA ALA A 27 3.57 3.07 -20.30
C ALA A 27 4.48 4.26 -19.94
N GLY A 28 4.15 5.47 -20.39
CA GLY A 28 4.91 6.69 -20.05
C GLY A 28 4.41 7.44 -18.81
N SER A 29 3.45 6.89 -18.07
CA SER A 29 2.88 7.55 -16.89
C SER A 29 3.90 7.63 -15.76
N GLN A 30 4.01 8.77 -15.06
CA GLN A 30 4.94 8.90 -13.92
C GLN A 30 4.62 7.90 -12.81
N GLY A 31 3.33 7.65 -12.56
CA GLY A 31 2.85 6.67 -11.60
C GLY A 31 2.86 5.22 -12.09
N TYR A 32 3.59 4.86 -13.15
CA TYR A 32 3.60 3.47 -13.64
C TYR A 32 4.00 2.49 -12.51
N PRO A 33 3.22 1.45 -12.21
CA PRO A 33 3.54 0.53 -11.11
C PRO A 33 4.85 -0.25 -11.31
N GLU A 34 5.85 0.05 -10.50
CA GLU A 34 7.12 -0.69 -10.39
C GLU A 34 7.01 -1.81 -9.34
N CYS A 35 6.08 -2.76 -9.55
CA CYS A 35 5.82 -3.94 -8.71
C CYS A 35 5.14 -5.04 -9.52
N ASP A 36 5.03 -6.26 -8.98
CA ASP A 36 4.44 -7.43 -9.68
C ASP A 36 2.91 -7.56 -9.50
N GLU A 37 2.31 -8.46 -10.30
CA GLU A 37 0.86 -8.61 -10.49
C GLU A 37 0.08 -8.98 -9.22
N GLY A 38 0.72 -9.61 -8.23
CA GLY A 38 0.08 -9.95 -6.97
C GLY A 38 -0.40 -8.74 -6.17
N TRP A 39 0.07 -7.53 -6.50
CA TRP A 39 -0.41 -6.28 -5.92
C TRP A 39 -1.40 -5.50 -6.79
N GLN A 40 -1.86 -6.05 -7.91
CA GLN A 40 -2.85 -5.41 -8.77
C GLN A 40 -4.14 -5.08 -8.01
N ASP A 41 -4.71 -6.04 -7.28
CA ASP A 41 -6.01 -5.86 -6.59
C ASP A 41 -5.97 -4.79 -5.49
N LEU A 42 -4.86 -4.72 -4.74
CA LEU A 42 -4.71 -3.69 -3.71
C LEU A 42 -4.51 -2.30 -4.33
N LEU A 43 -3.86 -2.21 -5.50
CA LEU A 43 -3.71 -0.96 -6.24
C LEU A 43 -5.04 -0.50 -6.86
N ASP A 44 -5.82 -1.41 -7.45
CA ASP A 44 -7.16 -1.12 -7.94
C ASP A 44 -8.06 -0.60 -6.81
N THR A 45 -8.05 -1.30 -5.68
CA THR A 45 -8.82 -0.90 -4.49
C THR A 45 -8.41 0.49 -3.99
N ALA A 46 -7.10 0.78 -3.96
CA ALA A 46 -6.58 2.10 -3.61
C ALA A 46 -7.08 3.17 -4.60
N CYS A 47 -7.02 2.91 -5.90
CA CYS A 47 -7.48 3.82 -6.94
C CYS A 47 -8.98 4.12 -6.82
N ARG A 48 -9.82 3.11 -6.56
CA ARG A 48 -11.25 3.29 -6.31
C ARG A 48 -11.50 4.20 -5.10
N ARG A 49 -10.83 3.93 -3.97
CA ARG A 49 -10.95 4.73 -2.74
C ARG A 49 -10.53 6.18 -2.96
N ILE A 50 -9.39 6.40 -3.64
CA ILE A 50 -8.89 7.74 -3.97
C ILE A 50 -9.91 8.48 -4.84
N ARG A 51 -10.40 7.86 -5.92
CA ARG A 51 -11.38 8.48 -6.82
C ARG A 51 -12.68 8.82 -6.10
N THR A 52 -13.18 7.95 -5.21
CA THR A 52 -14.37 8.20 -4.40
C THR A 52 -14.18 9.34 -3.40
N ALA A 53 -12.98 9.52 -2.85
CA ALA A 53 -12.67 10.59 -1.90
C ALA A 53 -12.55 11.98 -2.55
N MET A 54 -12.34 12.04 -3.87
CA MET A 54 -12.11 13.29 -4.58
C MET A 54 -13.41 14.02 -4.95
N SER A 55 -13.42 15.33 -4.75
CA SER A 55 -14.41 16.22 -5.36
C SER A 55 -13.96 16.70 -6.75
N LYS A 56 -14.87 17.29 -7.53
CA LYS A 56 -14.54 17.86 -8.86
C LYS A 56 -13.47 18.96 -8.83
N ARG A 57 -13.25 19.60 -7.68
CA ARG A 57 -12.26 20.68 -7.50
C ARG A 57 -10.88 20.15 -7.11
N ASP A 58 -10.81 18.91 -6.65
CA ASP A 58 -9.58 18.27 -6.24
C ASP A 58 -8.76 17.83 -7.46
N ARG A 59 -7.45 17.81 -7.29
CA ARG A 59 -6.49 17.32 -8.28
C ARG A 59 -5.52 16.39 -7.57
N PHE A 60 -5.29 15.23 -8.18
CA PHE A 60 -4.39 14.19 -7.69
C PHE A 60 -3.70 13.58 -8.90
N HIS A 61 -2.44 13.21 -8.76
CA HIS A 61 -1.80 12.24 -9.63
C HIS A 61 -0.73 11.45 -8.87
N PHE A 62 -0.54 10.20 -9.27
CA PHE A 62 0.61 9.42 -8.81
C PHE A 62 1.90 9.96 -9.42
N VAL A 63 2.90 10.17 -8.57
CA VAL A 63 4.26 10.58 -8.94
C VAL A 63 5.17 9.37 -9.09
N GLN A 64 4.96 8.35 -8.25
CA GLN A 64 5.68 7.08 -8.34
C GLN A 64 4.95 6.00 -7.55
N ILE A 65 4.91 4.79 -8.08
CA ILE A 65 4.44 3.60 -7.38
C ILE A 65 5.55 2.56 -7.47
N LYS A 66 6.04 2.07 -6.33
CA LYS A 66 7.15 1.08 -6.33
C LYS A 66 7.10 0.13 -5.15
N GLU A 67 7.78 -1.00 -5.32
CA GLU A 67 8.25 -1.81 -4.21
C GLU A 67 9.38 -1.08 -3.45
N LYS A 68 9.30 -1.12 -2.12
CA LYS A 68 10.37 -0.72 -1.21
C LYS A 68 10.32 -1.53 0.09
N TYR A 69 11.41 -2.25 0.37
CA TYR A 69 11.60 -3.06 1.59
C TYR A 69 10.54 -4.16 1.81
N GLY A 70 10.10 -4.79 0.73
CA GLY A 70 9.05 -5.81 0.68
C GLY A 70 7.64 -5.25 0.75
N THR A 71 7.44 -3.94 0.57
CA THR A 71 6.14 -3.29 0.70
C THR A 71 5.93 -2.24 -0.39
N LEU A 72 4.68 -1.92 -0.71
CA LEU A 72 4.33 -0.86 -1.64
C LEU A 72 4.70 0.52 -1.06
N ARG A 73 5.12 1.44 -1.93
CA ARG A 73 5.11 2.88 -1.68
C ARG A 73 4.42 3.58 -2.84
N ALA A 74 3.42 4.40 -2.52
CA ALA A 74 2.71 5.21 -3.51
C ALA A 74 2.87 6.70 -3.18
N TYR A 75 3.68 7.38 -3.98
CA TYR A 75 3.89 8.82 -3.89
C TYR A 75 2.92 9.55 -4.82
N TRP A 76 2.39 10.66 -4.35
CA TRP A 76 1.40 11.44 -5.09
C TRP A 76 1.62 12.93 -4.89
N ALA A 77 1.11 13.71 -5.83
CA ALA A 77 1.05 15.15 -5.74
C ALA A 77 -0.33 15.64 -6.17
N GLY A 78 -0.72 16.82 -5.70
CA GLY A 78 -2.04 17.33 -5.98
C GLY A 78 -2.49 18.49 -5.11
N ARG A 79 -3.64 19.06 -5.47
CA ARG A 79 -4.34 20.06 -4.68
C ARG A 79 -5.65 19.45 -4.20
N LEU A 80 -5.70 19.14 -2.91
CA LEU A 80 -6.83 18.46 -2.29
C LEU A 80 -7.44 19.31 -1.18
N SER A 81 -8.76 19.20 -1.02
CA SER A 81 -9.42 19.58 0.23
C SER A 81 -8.84 18.79 1.41
N LYS A 82 -8.96 19.34 2.62
CA LYS A 82 -8.47 18.67 3.84
C LYS A 82 -9.11 17.29 4.04
N ALA A 83 -10.41 17.17 3.77
CA ALA A 83 -11.13 15.91 3.89
C ALA A 83 -10.66 14.88 2.86
N ALA A 84 -10.53 15.27 1.59
CA ALA A 84 -10.02 14.39 0.53
C ALA A 84 -8.59 13.93 0.83
N LYS A 85 -7.71 14.83 1.31
CA LYS A 85 -6.33 14.49 1.68
C LYS A 85 -6.28 13.37 2.74
N ILE A 86 -7.06 13.50 3.81
CA ILE A 86 -7.10 12.49 4.89
C ILE A 86 -7.57 11.14 4.36
N ALA A 87 -8.65 11.13 3.56
CA ALA A 87 -9.19 9.90 2.99
C ALA A 87 -8.24 9.24 1.98
N ILE A 88 -7.52 10.03 1.18
CA ILE A 88 -6.52 9.55 0.22
C ILE A 88 -5.30 8.98 0.94
N GLU A 89 -4.79 9.68 1.96
CA GLU A 89 -3.69 9.17 2.79
C GLU A 89 -4.07 7.85 3.44
N GLN A 90 -5.30 7.72 3.97
CA GLN A 90 -5.80 6.47 4.51
C GLN A 90 -5.91 5.35 3.46
N ALA A 91 -6.36 5.67 2.23
CA ALA A 91 -6.44 4.70 1.14
C ALA A 91 -5.05 4.15 0.76
N ILE A 92 -4.04 5.02 0.74
CA ILE A 92 -2.64 4.63 0.50
C ILE A 92 -2.11 3.83 1.67
N ASP A 93 -2.34 4.27 2.91
CA ASP A 93 -1.88 3.56 4.12
C ASP A 93 -2.42 2.12 4.17
N LEU A 94 -3.68 1.91 3.78
CA LEU A 94 -4.30 0.58 3.67
C LEU A 94 -3.63 -0.26 2.57
N ALA A 95 -3.38 0.31 1.39
CA ALA A 95 -2.71 -0.42 0.31
C ALA A 95 -1.28 -0.83 0.68
N GLU A 96 -0.53 0.06 1.32
CA GLU A 96 0.80 -0.24 1.84
C GLU A 96 0.76 -1.31 2.93
N ALA A 97 -0.19 -1.25 3.86
CA ALA A 97 -0.34 -2.26 4.90
C ALA A 97 -0.74 -3.63 4.32
N ARG A 98 -1.65 -3.63 3.34
CA ARG A 98 -2.05 -4.83 2.59
C ARG A 98 -0.86 -5.47 1.87
N SER A 99 0.00 -4.67 1.26
CA SER A 99 1.19 -5.16 0.55
C SER A 99 2.18 -5.89 1.48
N ALA A 100 2.26 -5.50 2.76
CA ALA A 100 3.16 -6.10 3.75
C ALA A 100 2.77 -7.53 4.16
N CYS A 101 1.53 -7.94 3.86
CA CYS A 101 1.02 -9.29 4.09
C CYS A 101 0.47 -9.95 2.82
N THR A 102 0.82 -9.43 1.64
CA THR A 102 0.36 -9.96 0.35
C THR A 102 1.56 -10.29 -0.53
N CYS A 103 1.59 -11.52 -1.05
CA CYS A 103 2.62 -11.95 -1.98
C CYS A 103 2.61 -11.08 -3.23
N GLU A 104 3.72 -10.41 -3.52
CA GLU A 104 3.83 -9.54 -4.69
C GLU A 104 3.67 -10.29 -6.03
N LEU A 105 3.96 -11.60 -6.07
CA LEU A 105 3.89 -12.39 -7.29
C LEU A 105 2.48 -12.91 -7.60
N CYS A 106 1.72 -13.36 -6.60
CA CYS A 106 0.42 -14.03 -6.84
C CYS A 106 -0.76 -13.47 -6.06
N GLY A 107 -0.55 -12.56 -5.10
CA GLY A 107 -1.63 -11.96 -4.30
C GLY A 107 -2.10 -12.80 -3.11
N ASP A 108 -1.59 -14.02 -2.93
CA ASP A 108 -1.85 -14.83 -1.75
C ASP A 108 -1.31 -14.19 -0.48
N GLU A 109 -1.77 -14.66 0.68
CA GLU A 109 -1.24 -14.23 1.97
C GLU A 109 0.28 -14.51 2.05
N GLY A 110 1.01 -13.45 2.40
CA GLY A 110 2.45 -13.44 2.42
C GLY A 110 3.02 -12.91 3.72
N ARG A 111 4.32 -13.15 3.89
CA ARG A 111 5.11 -12.55 4.97
C ARG A 111 6.44 -12.07 4.43
N LEU A 112 7.12 -11.26 5.22
CA LEU A 112 8.40 -10.69 4.83
C LEU A 112 9.51 -11.76 4.84
N TYR A 113 10.20 -11.88 3.71
CA TYR A 113 11.41 -12.67 3.55
C TYR A 113 12.62 -11.78 3.26
N ARG A 114 13.81 -12.33 3.54
CA ARG A 114 15.10 -11.74 3.20
C ARG A 114 15.94 -12.75 2.43
N ALA A 115 16.26 -12.42 1.19
CA ALA A 115 17.23 -13.13 0.38
C ALA A 115 18.42 -12.19 0.11
N GLY A 116 19.55 -12.46 0.77
CA GLY A 116 20.68 -11.52 0.78
C GLY A 116 20.30 -10.18 1.42
N GLY A 117 20.57 -9.07 0.72
CA GLY A 117 20.25 -7.70 1.15
C GLY A 117 18.85 -7.21 0.76
N ILE A 118 18.07 -8.03 0.06
CA ILE A 118 16.76 -7.64 -0.49
C ILE A 118 15.65 -8.18 0.42
N LEU A 119 14.63 -7.35 0.64
CA LEU A 119 13.42 -7.69 1.38
C LEU A 119 12.25 -7.84 0.41
N MET A 120 11.41 -8.85 0.63
CA MET A 120 10.29 -9.17 -0.26
C MET A 120 9.14 -9.82 0.51
N THR A 121 7.90 -9.39 0.28
CA THR A 121 6.74 -10.08 0.84
C THR A 121 6.27 -11.17 -0.11
N ARG A 122 6.28 -12.41 0.35
CA ARG A 122 5.96 -13.60 -0.45
C ARG A 122 5.11 -14.60 0.33
N CYS A 123 4.30 -15.38 -0.37
CA CYS A 123 3.63 -16.54 0.22
C CYS A 123 4.63 -17.69 0.43
N ALA A 124 4.20 -18.78 1.04
CA ALA A 124 5.07 -19.94 1.26
C ALA A 124 5.56 -20.58 -0.06
N ALA A 125 4.70 -20.64 -1.09
CA ALA A 125 5.05 -21.21 -2.39
C ALA A 125 6.10 -20.37 -3.14
N HIS A 126 6.06 -19.05 -2.97
CA HIS A 126 7.01 -18.11 -3.57
C HIS A 126 8.10 -17.66 -2.58
N ALA A 127 8.32 -18.40 -1.50
CA ALA A 127 9.31 -18.05 -0.51
C ALA A 127 10.71 -18.02 -1.11
N GLN A 128 11.44 -16.94 -0.85
CA GLN A 128 12.83 -16.77 -1.28
C GLN A 128 13.67 -16.26 -0.12
N GLY A 129 14.74 -16.98 0.21
CA GLY A 129 15.59 -16.66 1.36
C GLY A 129 14.96 -17.04 2.70
N ARG A 130 15.24 -16.26 3.74
CA ARG A 130 14.82 -16.57 5.12
C ARG A 130 13.65 -15.68 5.54
N PRO A 131 12.62 -16.23 6.22
CA PRO A 131 11.54 -15.40 6.75
C PRO A 131 12.09 -14.47 7.85
N ILE A 132 11.67 -13.20 7.81
CA ILE A 132 11.91 -12.26 8.91
C ILE A 132 10.98 -12.63 10.06
N LYS A 133 11.55 -12.86 11.24
CA LYS A 133 10.78 -13.14 12.44
C LYS A 133 10.11 -11.86 12.92
N VAL A 134 8.79 -11.84 12.89
CA VAL A 134 7.97 -10.84 13.57
C VAL A 134 7.71 -11.35 14.97
N ARG A 135 7.71 -10.45 15.95
CA ARG A 135 7.37 -10.81 17.33
C ARG A 135 5.87 -11.12 17.38
N PRO A 136 5.43 -12.22 18.00
CA PRO A 136 4.00 -12.53 18.10
C PRO A 136 3.21 -11.34 18.65
N GLY A 137 2.09 -11.02 18.00
CA GLY A 137 1.26 -9.85 18.30
C GLY A 137 1.64 -8.59 17.53
N PHE A 138 2.81 -8.53 16.88
CA PHE A 138 3.25 -7.40 16.06
C PHE A 138 3.00 -7.60 14.56
N GLU A 139 2.32 -8.67 14.18
CA GLU A 139 1.89 -8.89 12.80
C GLU A 139 0.97 -7.77 12.33
N ASN A 140 1.27 -7.23 11.16
CA ASN A 140 0.48 -6.19 10.49
C ASN A 140 0.26 -4.93 11.34
N ILE A 141 1.12 -4.66 12.33
CA ILE A 141 1.05 -3.43 13.12
C ILE A 141 1.73 -2.29 12.35
N ARG A 142 0.96 -1.22 12.10
CA ARG A 142 1.43 0.07 11.65
C ARG A 142 1.33 1.05 12.81
N SER A 143 2.47 1.57 13.24
CA SER A 143 2.58 2.59 14.28
C SER A 143 2.62 3.97 13.63
N VAL A 144 1.61 4.81 13.87
CA VAL A 144 1.54 6.16 13.29
C VAL A 144 1.75 7.20 14.39
N GLN A 145 2.85 7.93 14.33
CA GLN A 145 3.04 9.13 15.15
C GLN A 145 2.35 10.32 14.46
N ARG A 146 1.32 10.87 15.10
CA ARG A 146 0.70 12.12 14.63
C ARG A 146 1.43 13.32 15.21
N ILE A 147 1.86 14.25 14.35
CA ILE A 147 2.36 15.56 14.77
C ILE A 147 1.19 16.55 14.70
N VAL A 148 0.81 17.13 15.84
CA VAL A 148 -0.23 18.17 15.92
C VAL A 148 0.38 19.42 16.52
N LYS A 149 0.42 20.53 15.77
CA LYS A 149 0.97 21.83 16.21
C LYS A 149 2.39 21.72 16.81
N SER A 150 3.27 20.98 16.13
CA SER A 150 4.65 20.75 16.57
C SER A 150 4.80 19.98 17.89
N ARG A 151 3.74 19.29 18.35
CA ARG A 151 3.78 18.34 19.47
C ARG A 151 3.48 16.93 18.96
N PHE A 152 4.24 15.95 19.40
CA PHE A 152 3.95 14.54 19.18
C PHE A 152 2.69 14.18 19.96
N GLN A 153 1.69 13.65 19.28
CA GLN A 153 0.57 12.96 19.92
C GLN A 153 1.04 11.56 20.38
N PRO A 154 0.28 10.91 21.29
CA PRO A 154 0.52 9.51 21.65
C PRO A 154 0.59 8.64 20.38
N LEU A 155 1.45 7.63 20.42
CA LEU A 155 1.56 6.65 19.34
C LEU A 155 0.23 5.91 19.24
N VAL A 156 -0.47 6.02 18.11
CA VAL A 156 -1.62 5.16 17.83
C VAL A 156 -1.11 3.98 17.02
N CYS A 157 -1.30 2.79 17.58
CA CYS A 157 -1.00 1.54 16.90
C CYS A 157 -2.26 1.05 16.18
N HIS A 158 -2.14 0.77 14.89
CA HIS A 158 -3.19 0.14 14.13
C HIS A 158 -2.73 -1.23 13.67
N ARG A 159 -3.55 -2.27 13.85
CA ARG A 159 -3.35 -3.56 13.18
C ARG A 159 -4.16 -3.56 11.90
N TYR A 160 -3.51 -3.88 10.79
CA TYR A 160 -4.20 -4.09 9.53
C TYR A 160 -4.87 -5.47 9.50
N ASP A 161 -6.15 -5.48 9.16
CA ASP A 161 -6.98 -6.67 8.95
C ASP A 161 -7.16 -6.87 7.44
N ARG A 162 -6.60 -7.98 6.92
CA ARG A 162 -6.64 -8.33 5.50
C ARG A 162 -8.02 -8.77 5.03
N GLU A 163 -8.82 -9.39 5.90
CA GLU A 163 -10.14 -9.92 5.54
C GLU A 163 -11.12 -8.78 5.27
N THR A 164 -11.09 -7.77 6.13
CA THR A 164 -11.95 -6.58 6.02
C THR A 164 -11.30 -5.43 5.24
N ASP A 165 -10.01 -5.54 4.92
CA ASP A 165 -9.18 -4.49 4.35
C ASP A 165 -9.29 -3.16 5.10
N SER A 166 -9.08 -3.23 6.42
CA SER A 166 -9.29 -2.13 7.36
C SER A 166 -8.23 -2.05 8.46
N PHE A 167 -8.21 -0.95 9.21
CA PHE A 167 -7.36 -0.80 10.40
C PHE A 167 -8.18 -0.97 11.67
N ILE A 168 -7.68 -1.83 12.57
CA ILE A 168 -8.17 -2.00 13.93
C ILE A 168 -7.26 -1.19 14.85
N GLU A 169 -7.82 -0.28 15.63
CA GLU A 169 -7.07 0.45 16.65
C GLU A 169 -6.64 -0.50 17.77
N ILE A 170 -5.36 -0.44 18.13
CA ILE A 170 -4.76 -1.27 19.17
C ILE A 170 -4.21 -0.33 20.24
N ASP A 171 -4.60 -0.59 21.48
CA ASP A 171 -4.00 0.03 22.65
C ASP A 171 -2.51 -0.35 22.71
N PRO A 172 -1.57 0.62 22.68
CA PRO A 172 -0.14 0.33 22.80
C PRO A 172 0.22 -0.53 24.01
N ASP A 173 -0.49 -0.36 25.13
CA ASP A 173 -0.24 -1.10 26.37
C ASP A 173 -0.62 -2.59 26.25
N SER A 174 -1.47 -2.93 25.27
CA SER A 174 -1.82 -4.32 24.95
C SER A 174 -0.74 -5.08 24.18
N LEU A 175 0.32 -4.38 23.71
CA LEU A 175 1.45 -4.97 23.00
C LEU A 175 2.61 -5.35 23.94
N GLU A 176 2.54 -4.96 25.21
CA GLU A 176 3.50 -5.39 26.21
C GLU A 176 3.24 -6.86 26.59
N PRO A 177 4.29 -7.67 26.83
CA PRO A 177 4.10 -9.01 27.36
C PRO A 177 3.32 -8.93 28.67
N LYS A 178 2.21 -9.66 28.77
CA LYS A 178 1.74 -10.08 30.09
C LYS A 178 2.79 -11.06 30.59
N ASP A 179 3.69 -10.59 31.44
CA ASP A 179 4.66 -11.45 32.12
C ASP A 179 3.92 -12.62 32.78
N GLN A 180 4.08 -13.83 32.23
CA GLN A 180 4.33 -15.06 33.00
C GLN A 180 4.85 -16.19 32.11
#